data_AF-A0A1Y1JZC8-F1
#
_entry.id   AF-A0A1Y1JZC8-F1
#
_cell.length_a   1.000
_cell.length_b   1.000
_cell.length_c   1.000
_cell.angle_alpha   90.00
_cell.angle_beta   90.00
_cell.angle_gamma   90.00
#
_symmetry.space_group_name_H-M   'P 1'
#
loop_
_entity.id
_entity.type
_entity.pdbx_description
1 polymer ?
#
loop_
_entity_poly.entity_id
_entity_poly.type
_entity_poly.pdbx_seq_one_letter_code
_entity_poly.pdbx_strand_id
1 'polypeptide(L)'
;TTASNMALSEDQIRIIAENPLGNALKNIRIKLRHGDDVPSESIVASLLGALVTSSAALDLPAPDGTTDVAEKLFIIRRNVRRGTPKLENFKPLIDVVVTNPTDAEIWAAVIDLINTLHPGIPPPSTIAPTFKGTPVKTSSNRLADSETRDIVEGELFEEIKNCTFRNVKGFCDKFFNPKSWRREQKELLRRMMTAH
;
A
#
# COMPACT_ATOMS: atom_id res chain seq x y z
N THR A 1 7.98 8.56 19.28
CA THR A 1 7.97 8.79 17.82
C THR A 1 7.08 9.97 17.56
N THR A 2 7.67 11.12 17.26
CA THR A 2 6.96 12.36 16.95
C THR A 2 6.15 12.16 15.67
N ALA A 3 4.83 12.23 15.77
CA ALA A 3 3.96 12.33 14.61
C ALA A 3 4.34 13.63 13.89
N SER A 4 4.93 13.50 12.71
CA SER A 4 5.17 14.61 11.80
C SER A 4 3.79 15.15 11.41
N ASN A 5 3.36 16.23 12.05
CA ASN A 5 2.13 16.93 11.69
C ASN A 5 2.38 17.52 10.29
N MET A 6 1.82 16.94 9.23
CA MET A 6 2.05 17.44 7.88
C MET A 6 1.34 18.78 7.72
N ALA A 7 2.11 19.84 7.53
CA ALA A 7 1.58 21.14 7.18
C ALA A 7 0.98 21.09 5.77
N LEU A 8 -0.25 21.58 5.62
CA LEU A 8 -0.92 21.73 4.32
C LEU A 8 -0.15 22.71 3.42
N SER A 9 -0.13 22.45 2.12
CA SER A 9 0.42 23.39 1.14
C SER A 9 -0.50 24.61 0.93
N GLU A 10 0.04 25.70 0.39
CA GLU A 10 -0.75 26.90 0.08
C GLU A 10 -1.91 26.60 -0.88
N ASP A 11 -1.70 25.73 -1.87
CA ASP A 11 -2.75 25.30 -2.80
C ASP A 11 -3.86 24.50 -2.08
N GLN A 12 -3.49 23.60 -1.16
CA GLN A 12 -4.47 22.86 -0.35
C GLN A 12 -5.28 23.80 0.54
N ILE A 13 -4.62 24.79 1.17
CA ILE A 13 -5.29 25.81 1.98
C ILE A 13 -6.28 26.61 1.13
N ARG A 14 -5.90 26.99 -0.09
CA ARG A 14 -6.79 27.70 -1.04
C ARG A 14 -8.03 26.87 -1.37
N ILE A 15 -7.85 25.61 -1.75
CA ILE A 15 -8.97 24.69 -2.07
C ILE A 15 -9.94 24.56 -0.89
N ILE A 16 -9.41 24.43 0.33
CA ILE A 16 -10.22 24.32 1.55
C ILE A 16 -11.00 25.61 1.82
N ALA A 17 -10.38 26.78 1.63
CA ALA A 17 -11.03 28.07 1.82
C ALA A 17 -12.16 28.31 0.80
N GLU A 18 -12.01 27.85 -0.44
CA GLU A 18 -13.04 27.91 -1.48
C GLU A 18 -14.19 26.93 -1.23
N ASN A 19 -13.93 25.84 -0.50
CA ASN A 19 -14.87 24.74 -0.26
C ASN A 19 -15.03 24.41 1.25
N PRO A 20 -15.55 25.33 2.07
CA PRO A 20 -15.67 25.11 3.52
C PRO A 20 -16.65 24.00 3.87
N LEU A 21 -16.39 23.28 4.97
CA LEU A 21 -17.24 22.20 5.48
C LEU A 21 -18.57 22.70 6.03
N GLY A 22 -18.62 23.97 6.44
CA GLY A 22 -19.83 24.63 6.96
C GLY A 22 -20.48 23.84 8.09
N ASN A 23 -21.76 23.46 7.90
CA ASN A 23 -22.52 22.71 8.90
C ASN A 23 -22.50 21.18 8.70
N ALA A 24 -21.73 20.65 7.73
CA ALA A 24 -21.75 19.23 7.38
C ALA A 24 -21.46 18.31 8.57
N LEU A 25 -20.58 18.75 9.49
CA LEU A 25 -20.17 17.98 10.67
C LEU A 25 -20.95 18.32 11.94
N LYS A 26 -21.90 19.26 11.91
CA LYS A 26 -22.58 19.78 13.13
C LYS A 26 -23.24 18.66 13.95
N ASN A 27 -24.04 17.82 13.31
CA ASN A 27 -24.74 16.72 13.98
C ASN A 27 -23.78 15.61 14.44
N ILE A 28 -22.70 15.38 13.69
CA ILE A 28 -21.67 14.38 14.02
C ILE A 28 -20.89 14.82 15.26
N ARG A 29 -20.49 16.10 15.34
CA ARG A 29 -19.84 16.70 16.51
C ARG A 29 -20.67 16.55 17.78
N ILE A 30 -21.99 16.77 17.69
CA ILE A 30 -22.90 16.57 18.82
C ILE A 30 -22.84 15.12 19.29
N LYS A 31 -22.93 14.14 18.37
CA LYS A 31 -22.88 12.72 18.73
C LYS A 31 -21.53 12.31 19.32
N LEU A 32 -20.41 12.83 18.78
CA LEU A 32 -19.07 12.53 19.27
C LEU A 32 -18.82 13.06 20.69
N ARG A 33 -19.36 14.24 21.05
CA ARG A 33 -19.22 14.82 22.39
C ARG A 33 -19.95 14.05 23.50
N HIS A 34 -20.98 13.29 23.15
CA HIS A 34 -21.80 12.54 24.11
C HIS A 34 -21.50 11.03 24.09
N GLY A 35 -20.51 10.59 23.30
CA GLY A 35 -20.16 9.18 23.15
C GLY A 35 -19.09 8.71 24.14
N ASP A 36 -18.96 7.38 24.24
CA ASP A 36 -17.88 6.72 24.99
C ASP A 36 -16.49 6.99 24.37
N ASP A 37 -15.43 6.70 25.12
CA ASP A 37 -14.03 6.93 24.73
C ASP A 37 -13.59 6.13 23.48
N VAL A 38 -14.34 5.08 23.13
CA VAL A 38 -14.21 4.34 21.87
C VAL A 38 -15.35 4.73 20.91
N PRO A 39 -15.05 5.32 19.75
CA PRO A 39 -16.07 5.79 18.82
C PRO A 39 -16.79 4.62 18.15
N SER A 40 -18.12 4.65 18.15
CA SER A 40 -18.91 3.60 17.48
C SER A 40 -18.68 3.60 15.96
N GLU A 41 -18.72 2.41 15.36
CA GLU A 41 -18.58 2.21 13.91
C GLU A 41 -19.54 3.11 13.11
N SER A 42 -20.78 3.25 13.58
CA SER A 42 -21.80 4.07 12.94
C SER A 42 -21.41 5.55 12.87
N ILE A 43 -20.82 6.09 13.93
CA ILE A 43 -20.40 7.49 14.00
C ILE A 43 -19.19 7.72 13.10
N VAL A 44 -18.22 6.80 13.11
CA VAL A 44 -17.06 6.85 12.19
C VAL A 44 -17.53 6.81 10.73
N ALA A 45 -18.43 5.90 10.38
CA ALA A 45 -18.97 5.79 9.04
C ALA A 45 -19.78 7.03 8.61
N SER A 46 -20.47 7.70 9.54
CA SER A 46 -21.13 8.99 9.29
C SER A 46 -20.13 10.13 9.10
N LEU A 47 -19.09 10.20 9.92
CA LEU A 47 -18.01 11.19 9.80
C LEU A 47 -17.34 11.10 8.44
N LEU A 48 -16.86 9.92 8.07
CA LEU A 48 -16.24 9.68 6.77
C LEU A 48 -17.22 9.97 5.64
N GLY A 49 -18.50 9.62 5.81
CA GLY A 49 -19.53 9.90 4.81
C GLY A 49 -19.69 11.39 4.52
N ALA A 50 -19.76 12.22 5.57
CA ALA A 50 -19.89 13.67 5.42
C ALA A 50 -18.65 14.29 4.77
N LEU A 51 -17.45 13.81 5.12
CA LEU A 51 -16.19 14.26 4.53
C LEU A 51 -16.09 13.89 3.05
N VAL A 52 -16.42 12.65 2.67
CA VAL A 52 -16.41 12.18 1.27
C VAL A 52 -17.30 13.03 0.37
N THR A 53 -18.44 13.48 0.87
CA THR A 53 -19.41 14.26 0.06
C THR A 53 -19.09 15.75 -0.03
N SER A 54 -18.03 16.22 0.62
CA SER A 54 -17.63 17.63 0.54
C SER A 54 -16.88 17.92 -0.76
N SER A 55 -17.08 19.10 -1.35
CA SER A 55 -16.36 19.51 -2.56
C SER A 55 -14.84 19.54 -2.36
N ALA A 56 -14.38 19.99 -1.19
CA ALA A 56 -12.96 19.98 -0.85
C ALA A 56 -12.33 18.59 -0.96
N ALA A 57 -13.05 17.51 -0.64
CA ALA A 57 -12.51 16.15 -0.75
C ALA A 57 -12.22 15.76 -2.21
N LEU A 58 -13.03 16.23 -3.16
CA LEU A 58 -12.88 15.93 -4.59
C LEU A 58 -11.73 16.71 -5.21
N ASP A 59 -11.48 17.93 -4.72
CA ASP A 59 -10.46 18.83 -5.25
C ASP A 59 -9.09 18.63 -4.57
N LEU A 60 -9.06 18.12 -3.33
CA LEU A 60 -7.81 17.86 -2.60
C LEU A 60 -7.09 16.62 -3.15
N PRO A 61 -5.81 16.73 -3.53
CA PRO A 61 -5.02 15.57 -3.95
C PRO A 61 -4.73 14.66 -2.76
N ALA A 62 -4.82 13.35 -2.98
CA ALA A 62 -4.39 12.36 -2.01
C ALA A 62 -2.87 12.45 -1.78
N PRO A 63 -2.37 12.10 -0.58
CA PRO A 63 -0.95 12.21 -0.25
C PRO A 63 -0.02 11.35 -1.10
N ASP A 64 -0.53 10.25 -1.64
CA ASP A 64 0.21 9.36 -2.53
C ASP A 64 0.22 9.82 -4.00
N GLY A 65 -0.44 10.94 -4.31
CA GLY A 65 -0.53 11.53 -5.64
C GLY A 65 -1.31 10.69 -6.65
N THR A 66 -2.03 9.65 -6.23
CA THR A 66 -2.71 8.73 -7.16
C THR A 66 -4.11 9.20 -7.55
N THR A 67 -4.86 9.76 -6.61
CA THR A 67 -6.28 10.14 -6.74
C THR A 67 -6.57 11.36 -5.87
N ASP A 68 -7.84 11.71 -5.68
CA ASP A 68 -8.30 12.68 -4.68
C ASP A 68 -8.55 12.06 -3.29
N VAL A 69 -8.75 12.93 -2.31
CA VAL A 69 -9.05 12.57 -0.91
C VAL A 69 -10.41 11.89 -0.75
N ALA A 70 -11.42 12.24 -1.56
CA ALA A 70 -12.75 11.64 -1.50
C ALA A 70 -12.70 10.14 -1.82
N GLU A 71 -11.95 9.74 -2.84
CA GLU A 71 -11.79 8.34 -3.21
C GLU A 71 -11.11 7.54 -2.08
N LYS A 72 -10.04 8.07 -1.50
CA LYS A 72 -9.34 7.42 -0.36
C LYS A 72 -10.25 7.25 0.84
N LEU A 73 -10.99 8.31 1.21
CA LEU A 73 -11.93 8.28 2.32
C LEU A 73 -13.08 7.30 2.07
N PHE A 74 -13.55 7.19 0.82
CA PHE A 74 -14.61 6.26 0.46
C PHE A 74 -14.17 4.80 0.60
N ILE A 75 -12.93 4.48 0.19
CA ILE A 75 -12.32 3.16 0.38
C ILE A 75 -12.22 2.85 1.88
N ILE A 76 -11.67 3.78 2.68
CA ILE A 76 -11.55 3.63 4.13
C ILE A 76 -12.92 3.36 4.75
N ARG A 77 -13.94 4.15 4.40
CA ARG A 77 -15.31 4.01 4.90
C ARG A 77 -15.93 2.64 4.60
N ARG A 78 -15.71 2.09 3.39
CA ARG A 78 -16.19 0.73 3.06
C ARG A 78 -15.55 -0.33 3.94
N ASN A 79 -14.28 -0.14 4.27
CA ASN A 79 -13.51 -1.15 5.00
C ASN A 79 -13.76 -1.09 6.52
N VAL A 80 -14.20 0.06 7.07
CA VAL A 80 -14.65 0.16 8.48
C VAL A 80 -15.67 -0.94 8.83
N ARG A 81 -16.66 -1.19 7.96
CA ARG A 81 -17.68 -2.27 8.14
C ARG A 81 -17.11 -3.68 8.11
N ARG A 82 -15.89 -3.84 7.58
CA ARG A 82 -15.18 -5.12 7.48
C ARG A 82 -14.20 -5.33 8.65
N GLY A 83 -14.16 -4.41 9.62
CA GLY A 83 -13.30 -4.49 10.80
C GLY A 83 -11.86 -4.00 10.58
N THR A 84 -11.55 -3.46 9.41
CA THR A 84 -10.21 -2.95 9.05
C THR A 84 -10.37 -1.64 8.29
N PRO A 85 -9.87 -0.48 8.74
CA PRO A 85 -9.01 -0.25 9.91
C PRO A 85 -9.78 -0.38 11.23
N LYS A 86 -9.04 -0.62 12.31
CA LYS A 86 -9.59 -0.60 13.66
C LYS A 86 -10.10 0.78 14.03
N LEU A 87 -11.14 0.84 14.87
CA LEU A 87 -11.77 2.10 15.30
C LEU A 87 -10.80 3.04 16.04
N GLU A 88 -9.81 2.48 16.75
CA GLU A 88 -8.74 3.22 17.43
C GLU A 88 -7.92 4.12 16.48
N ASN A 89 -7.79 3.74 15.20
CA ASN A 89 -7.04 4.51 14.21
C ASN A 89 -7.72 5.84 13.85
N PHE A 90 -9.01 5.99 14.15
CA PHE A 90 -9.78 7.21 13.88
C PHE A 90 -9.76 8.21 15.04
N LYS A 91 -9.21 7.82 16.22
CA LYS A 91 -9.19 8.67 17.42
C LYS A 91 -8.54 10.04 17.15
N PRO A 92 -7.38 10.16 16.47
CA PRO A 92 -6.77 11.46 16.19
C PRO A 92 -7.67 12.41 15.40
N LEU A 93 -8.35 11.90 14.36
CA LEU A 93 -9.29 12.70 13.57
C LEU A 93 -10.51 13.13 14.40
N ILE A 94 -11.01 12.22 15.24
CA ILE A 94 -12.17 12.49 16.09
C ILE A 94 -11.85 13.55 17.14
N ASP A 95 -10.69 13.46 17.78
CA ASP A 95 -10.21 14.43 18.77
C ASP A 95 -10.16 15.83 18.15
N VAL A 96 -9.61 15.95 16.93
CA VAL A 96 -9.62 17.20 16.17
C VAL A 96 -11.05 17.68 15.89
N VAL A 97 -11.94 16.83 15.38
CA VAL A 97 -13.32 17.23 15.03
C VAL A 97 -14.12 17.75 16.25
N VAL A 98 -13.84 17.23 17.45
CA VAL A 98 -14.55 17.59 18.68
C VAL A 98 -14.13 18.94 19.26
N THR A 99 -12.88 19.37 19.06
CA THR A 99 -12.26 20.56 19.68
C THR A 99 -12.59 21.90 19.00
N ASN A 100 -13.64 21.95 18.16
CA ASN A 100 -14.00 23.12 17.33
C ASN A 100 -12.83 23.62 16.44
N PRO A 101 -12.29 22.74 15.60
CA PRO A 101 -11.16 23.06 14.74
C PRO A 101 -11.60 23.95 13.57
N THR A 102 -10.63 24.61 12.96
CA THR A 102 -10.72 25.16 11.61
C THR A 102 -10.86 24.03 10.58
N ASP A 103 -11.43 24.33 9.41
CA ASP A 103 -11.56 23.32 8.35
C ASP A 103 -10.18 22.81 7.90
N ALA A 104 -9.16 23.66 7.90
CA ALA A 104 -7.78 23.29 7.60
C ALA A 104 -7.24 22.22 8.57
N GLU A 105 -7.47 22.37 9.88
CA GLU A 105 -7.04 21.38 10.87
C GLU A 105 -7.74 20.03 10.69
N ILE A 106 -9.03 20.03 10.31
CA ILE A 106 -9.76 18.80 10.00
C ILE A 106 -9.16 18.10 8.77
N TRP A 107 -8.90 18.85 7.71
CA TRP A 107 -8.34 18.29 6.47
C TRP A 107 -6.90 17.81 6.65
N ALA A 108 -6.09 18.49 7.45
CA ALA A 108 -4.76 18.01 7.85
C ALA A 108 -4.86 16.65 8.56
N ALA A 109 -5.76 16.53 9.54
CA ALA A 109 -5.99 15.27 10.25
C ALA A 109 -6.52 14.15 9.33
N VAL A 110 -7.33 14.49 8.32
CA VAL A 110 -7.77 13.55 7.28
C VAL A 110 -6.61 13.05 6.43
N ILE A 111 -5.73 13.95 5.99
CA ILE A 111 -4.53 13.61 5.23
C ILE A 111 -3.61 12.70 6.04
N ASP A 112 -3.40 13.00 7.32
CA ASP A 112 -2.60 12.17 8.22
C ASP A 112 -3.22 10.77 8.43
N LEU A 113 -4.55 10.70 8.55
CA LEU A 113 -5.28 9.44 8.60
C LEU A 113 -5.05 8.61 7.32
N ILE A 114 -5.14 9.23 6.14
CA ILE A 114 -4.90 8.54 4.86
C ILE A 114 -3.47 8.01 4.80
N ASN A 115 -2.47 8.82 5.15
CA ASN A 115 -1.06 8.40 5.18
C ASN A 115 -0.82 7.25 6.16
N THR A 116 -1.49 7.26 7.31
CA THR A 116 -1.34 6.21 8.33
C THR A 116 -1.94 4.89 7.84
N LEU A 117 -3.08 4.94 7.14
CA LEU A 117 -3.79 3.73 6.71
C LEU A 117 -3.31 3.19 5.36
N HIS A 118 -2.84 4.07 4.49
CA HIS A 118 -2.28 3.78 3.18
C HIS A 118 -0.93 4.51 3.06
N PRO A 119 0.11 4.04 3.76
CA PRO A 119 1.43 4.62 3.59
C PRO A 119 1.79 4.52 2.11
N GLY A 120 2.02 5.67 1.48
CA GLY A 120 2.36 5.75 0.07
C GLY A 120 3.49 4.78 -0.27
N ILE A 121 3.48 4.28 -1.50
CA ILE A 121 4.54 3.39 -1.98
C ILE A 121 5.88 4.11 -1.72
N PRO A 122 6.82 3.51 -0.97
CA PRO A 122 8.11 4.13 -0.75
C PRO A 122 8.74 4.47 -2.10
N PRO A 123 9.47 5.59 -2.22
CA PRO A 123 10.07 5.99 -3.49
C PRO A 123 10.83 4.81 -4.10
N PRO A 124 10.77 4.64 -5.44
CA PRO A 124 11.44 3.53 -6.11
C PRO A 124 12.88 3.47 -5.63
N SER A 125 13.31 2.28 -5.21
CA SER A 125 14.63 2.08 -4.61
C SER A 125 15.68 2.73 -5.51
N THR A 126 16.56 3.57 -4.95
CA THR A 126 17.73 4.12 -5.65
C THR A 126 18.74 3.03 -6.02
N ILE A 127 18.50 1.79 -5.57
CA ILE A 127 19.15 0.60 -6.09
C ILE A 127 18.71 0.45 -7.54
N ALA A 128 19.61 0.82 -8.46
CA ALA A 128 19.44 0.52 -9.88
C ALA A 128 19.05 -0.95 -10.03
N PRO A 129 18.00 -1.28 -10.78
CA PRO A 129 17.67 -2.66 -11.08
C PRO A 129 18.94 -3.37 -11.56
N THR A 130 19.40 -4.40 -10.85
CA THR A 130 20.53 -5.21 -11.30
C THR A 130 20.17 -5.99 -12.57
N PHE A 131 18.88 -6.03 -12.90
CA PHE A 131 18.38 -6.63 -14.13
C PHE A 131 18.17 -5.56 -15.20
N LYS A 132 19.07 -5.51 -16.19
CA LYS A 132 18.90 -4.69 -17.41
C LYS A 132 18.01 -5.35 -18.47
N GLY A 133 17.40 -6.50 -18.16
CA GLY A 133 16.52 -7.21 -19.10
C GLY A 133 15.06 -6.84 -18.92
N THR A 134 14.28 -6.97 -19.99
CA THR A 134 12.83 -7.13 -19.87
C THR A 134 12.58 -8.57 -19.43
N PRO A 135 11.87 -8.84 -18.31
CA PRO A 135 11.56 -10.20 -17.92
C PRO A 135 10.85 -10.91 -19.08
N VAL A 136 11.38 -12.06 -19.47
CA VAL A 136 10.81 -12.84 -20.56
C VAL A 136 9.37 -13.21 -20.18
N LYS A 137 8.38 -12.68 -20.92
CA LYS A 137 6.97 -12.99 -20.67
C LYS A 137 6.76 -14.50 -20.80
N THR A 138 6.42 -15.13 -19.69
CA THR A 138 6.02 -16.54 -19.63
C THR A 138 4.60 -16.65 -20.18
N SER A 139 4.42 -16.59 -21.50
CA SER A 139 3.15 -16.95 -22.12
C SER A 139 3.05 -18.47 -22.23
N SER A 140 1.88 -19.04 -21.90
CA SER A 140 1.64 -20.49 -21.90
C SER A 140 1.92 -21.19 -23.24
N ASN A 141 2.05 -20.45 -24.35
CA ASN A 141 2.45 -21.00 -25.65
C ASN A 141 3.93 -21.40 -25.74
N ARG A 142 4.81 -20.89 -24.86
CA ARG A 142 6.26 -21.21 -24.90
C ARG A 142 6.61 -22.56 -24.28
N LEU A 143 5.70 -23.14 -23.49
CA LEU A 143 5.92 -24.41 -22.77
C LEU A 143 5.23 -25.60 -23.44
N ALA A 144 4.34 -25.36 -24.41
CA ALA A 144 3.52 -26.39 -25.02
C ALA A 144 4.19 -27.05 -26.23
N ASP A 145 5.12 -26.37 -26.90
CA ASP A 145 5.79 -26.86 -28.10
C ASP A 145 7.24 -27.25 -27.81
N SER A 146 7.61 -28.51 -28.10
CA SER A 146 8.95 -29.02 -27.78
C SER A 146 10.05 -28.37 -28.61
N GLU A 147 9.70 -27.84 -29.78
CA GLU A 147 10.64 -27.17 -30.69
C GLU A 147 11.14 -25.84 -30.12
N THR A 148 10.35 -25.18 -29.26
CA THR A 148 10.75 -23.91 -28.62
C THR A 148 11.47 -24.12 -27.29
N ARG A 149 11.53 -25.35 -26.79
CA ARG A 149 12.06 -25.66 -25.46
C ARG A 149 13.54 -25.31 -25.34
N ASP A 150 14.36 -25.70 -26.31
CA ASP A 150 15.81 -25.47 -26.27
C ASP A 150 16.15 -23.97 -26.32
N ILE A 151 15.36 -23.18 -27.06
CA ILE A 151 15.49 -21.72 -27.14
C ILE A 151 15.14 -21.09 -25.79
N VAL A 152 14.03 -21.53 -25.18
CA VAL A 152 13.58 -21.05 -23.86
C VAL A 152 14.58 -21.42 -22.76
N GLU A 153 15.07 -22.65 -22.75
CA GLU A 153 16.05 -23.12 -21.77
C GLU A 153 17.38 -22.34 -21.91
N GLY A 154 17.82 -22.06 -23.14
CA GLY A 154 18.99 -21.23 -23.42
C GLY A 154 18.86 -19.79 -22.93
N GLU A 155 17.76 -19.11 -23.27
CA GLU A 155 17.49 -17.74 -22.81
C GLU A 155 17.38 -17.66 -21.27
N LEU A 156 16.63 -18.59 -20.67
CA LEU A 156 16.46 -18.66 -19.22
C LEU A 156 17.79 -18.94 -18.52
N PHE A 157 18.61 -19.85 -19.07
CA PHE A 157 19.94 -20.15 -18.53
C PHE A 157 20.85 -18.93 -18.58
N GLU A 158 20.88 -18.19 -19.69
CA GLU A 158 21.66 -16.94 -19.79
C GLU A 158 21.19 -15.86 -18.80
N GLU A 159 19.89 -15.80 -18.52
CA GLU A 159 19.31 -14.88 -17.54
C GLU A 159 19.73 -15.23 -16.10
N ILE A 160 19.66 -16.52 -15.73
CA ILE A 160 19.87 -16.98 -14.36
C ILE A 160 21.31 -17.43 -14.06
N LYS A 161 22.15 -17.67 -15.07
CA LYS A 161 23.52 -18.18 -14.85
C LYS A 161 24.36 -17.22 -14.00
N ASN A 162 24.10 -15.92 -14.07
CA ASN A 162 24.81 -14.91 -13.29
C ASN A 162 24.04 -14.48 -12.03
N CYS A 163 23.03 -15.26 -11.58
CA CYS A 163 22.31 -14.95 -10.35
C CYS A 163 23.27 -14.80 -9.17
N THR A 164 23.08 -13.71 -8.42
CA THR A 164 23.86 -13.32 -7.24
C THR A 164 23.69 -14.27 -6.05
N PHE A 165 22.64 -15.09 -6.04
CA PHE A 165 22.35 -16.03 -4.97
C PHE A 165 22.52 -17.48 -5.43
N ARG A 166 23.71 -18.03 -5.22
CA ARG A 166 23.99 -19.47 -5.33
C ARG A 166 24.12 -20.09 -3.95
N ASN A 167 23.83 -21.38 -3.83
CA ASN A 167 23.94 -22.13 -2.56
C ASN A 167 23.18 -21.49 -1.38
N VAL A 168 21.95 -21.02 -1.62
CA VAL A 168 21.10 -20.49 -0.55
C VAL A 168 20.82 -21.58 0.47
N LYS A 169 21.26 -21.36 1.72
CA LYS A 169 21.16 -22.35 2.80
C LYS A 169 19.71 -22.84 2.96
N GLY A 170 19.52 -24.15 2.89
CA GLY A 170 18.21 -24.81 3.08
C GLY A 170 17.26 -24.73 1.87
N PHE A 171 17.61 -24.01 0.80
CA PHE A 171 16.77 -23.94 -0.41
C PHE A 171 16.63 -25.31 -1.08
N CYS A 172 17.75 -25.99 -1.33
CA CYS A 172 17.73 -27.31 -1.96
C CYS A 172 16.96 -28.34 -1.12
N ASP A 173 17.15 -28.36 0.20
CA ASP A 173 16.48 -29.33 1.08
C ASP A 173 14.97 -29.05 1.23
N LYS A 174 14.54 -27.79 1.08
CA LYS A 174 13.13 -27.39 1.21
C LYS A 174 12.31 -27.74 -0.03
N PHE A 175 12.86 -27.54 -1.22
CA PHE A 175 12.14 -27.68 -2.48
C PHE A 175 12.50 -28.92 -3.28
N PHE A 176 13.68 -29.49 -3.03
CA PHE A 176 14.13 -30.72 -3.66
C PHE A 176 14.38 -31.78 -2.59
N ASN A 177 14.27 -33.06 -2.96
CA ASN A 177 14.66 -34.17 -2.11
C ASN A 177 15.97 -34.79 -2.62
N PRO A 178 17.13 -34.13 -2.46
CA PRO A 178 18.39 -34.60 -3.01
C PRO A 178 18.82 -35.97 -2.44
N LYS A 179 18.27 -36.38 -1.29
CA LYS A 179 18.54 -37.68 -0.68
C LYS A 179 18.05 -38.83 -1.57
N SER A 180 16.91 -38.66 -2.24
CA SER A 180 16.32 -39.66 -3.14
C SER A 180 16.90 -39.65 -4.55
N TRP A 181 17.86 -38.76 -4.84
CA TRP A 181 18.43 -38.62 -6.18
C TRP A 181 19.49 -39.68 -6.50
N ARG A 182 19.56 -40.04 -7.78
CA ARG A 182 20.61 -40.91 -8.33
C ARG A 182 21.97 -40.22 -8.30
N ARG A 183 23.04 -41.03 -8.40
CA ARG A 183 24.43 -40.55 -8.34
C ARG A 183 24.72 -39.44 -9.35
N GLU A 184 24.21 -39.56 -10.57
CA GLU A 184 24.37 -38.57 -11.64
C GLU A 184 23.75 -37.21 -11.30
N GLN A 185 22.55 -37.21 -10.72
CA GLN A 185 21.84 -35.99 -10.32
C GLN A 185 22.54 -35.29 -9.14
N LYS A 186 23.10 -36.07 -8.20
CA LYS A 186 23.90 -35.54 -7.09
C LYS A 186 25.21 -34.89 -7.60
N GLU A 187 25.84 -35.50 -8.60
CA GLU A 187 27.05 -34.96 -9.22
C GLU A 187 26.75 -33.69 -10.02
N LEU A 188 25.63 -33.64 -10.75
CA LEU A 188 25.17 -32.43 -11.44
C LEU A 188 24.94 -31.27 -10.45
N LEU A 189 24.22 -31.52 -9.35
CA LEU A 189 23.98 -30.52 -8.31
C LEU A 189 25.30 -30.01 -7.72
N ARG A 190 26.24 -30.91 -7.42
CA ARG A 190 27.57 -30.54 -6.91
C ARG A 190 28.29 -29.62 -7.91
N ARG A 191 28.28 -29.92 -9.20
CA ARG A 191 28.90 -29.08 -10.25
C ARG A 191 28.27 -27.70 -10.35
N MET A 192 26.94 -27.61 -10.33
CA MET A 192 26.21 -26.32 -10.36
C MET A 192 26.53 -25.44 -9.15
N MET A 193 26.89 -26.04 -8.02
CA MET A 193 27.22 -25.34 -6.77
C MET A 193 28.69 -24.89 -6.69
N THR A 194 29.60 -25.47 -7.48
CA THR A 194 31.03 -25.10 -7.52
C THR A 194 31.47 -24.26 -8.72
N ALA A 195 30.73 -24.28 -9.85
CA ALA A 195 31.09 -23.47 -11.00
C ALA A 195 30.75 -21.99 -10.76
N HIS A 196 31.67 -21.07 -11.03
CA HIS A 196 31.37 -19.63 -11.17
C HIS A 196 30.87 -19.36 -12.58
#